data_AF-A0A8J5RQY0-F1
#
_entry.id   AF-A0A8J5RQY0-F1
#
_cell.length_a   1.000
_cell.length_b   1.000
_cell.length_c   1.000
_cell.angle_alpha   90.00
_cell.angle_beta   90.00
_cell.angle_gamma   90.00
#
_symmetry.space_group_name_H-M   'P 1'
#
loop_
_entity.id
_entity.type
_entity.pdbx_description
1 polymer ?
#
loop_
_entity_poly.entity_id
_entity_poly.type
_entity_poly.pdbx_seq_one_letter_code
_entity_poly.pdbx_strand_id
1 'polypeptide(L)'
;MGTLRILCRRHQNLSLADVNGTVVLADTDRENLYQHWRKVQTDVQDTEGRPGFALVNEATGKKLKHSFGHGYPVRLLRTNQQLKEDPSLIWVANARYSTDDDDGGGGGGGGGGFHGVCMVNNLEMGFDIHYNSPLHVH
;
A
#
# COMPACT_ATOMS: atom_id res chain seq x y z
N MET A 1 -9.56 0.46 16.02
CA MET A 1 -8.51 0.63 15.00
C MET A 1 -9.20 0.96 13.68
N GLY A 2 -8.73 1.97 12.95
CA GLY A 2 -9.38 2.40 11.69
C GLY A 2 -8.91 1.59 10.49
N THR A 3 -9.81 1.40 9.53
CA THR A 3 -9.49 0.87 8.18
C THR A 3 -9.30 2.04 7.21
N LEU A 4 -8.46 1.84 6.21
CA LEU A 4 -8.22 2.77 5.10
C LEU A 4 -8.49 2.09 3.76
N ARG A 5 -8.62 2.91 2.72
CA ARG A 5 -8.58 2.48 1.32
C ARG A 5 -7.32 3.04 0.67
N ILE A 6 -6.72 2.25 -0.21
CA ILE A 6 -5.58 2.67 -1.02
C ILE A 6 -6.14 2.92 -2.43
N LEU A 7 -6.12 4.17 -2.86
CA LEU A 7 -6.67 4.59 -4.14
C LEU A 7 -5.58 4.74 -5.17
N CYS A 8 -5.92 4.53 -6.44
CA CYS A 8 -5.04 4.90 -7.54
C CYS A 8 -5.08 6.42 -7.71
N ARG A 9 -3.91 7.05 -7.73
CA ARG A 9 -3.81 8.51 -7.90
C ARG A 9 -4.41 8.99 -9.24
N ARG A 10 -4.11 8.29 -10.34
CA ARG A 10 -4.63 8.65 -11.67
C ARG A 10 -6.12 8.36 -11.85
N HIS A 11 -6.66 7.40 -11.09
CA HIS A 11 -8.03 6.93 -11.21
C HIS A 11 -8.61 6.68 -9.81
N GLN A 12 -9.08 7.74 -9.14
CA GLN A 12 -9.55 7.67 -7.75
C GLN A 12 -10.84 6.83 -7.57
N ASN A 13 -11.50 6.47 -8.68
CA ASN A 13 -12.59 5.49 -8.69
C ASN A 13 -12.09 4.04 -8.53
N LEU A 14 -10.77 3.81 -8.55
CA LEU A 14 -10.16 2.52 -8.35
C LEU A 14 -9.51 2.39 -6.98
N SER A 15 -9.68 1.23 -6.35
CA SER A 15 -9.09 0.91 -5.06
C SER A 15 -8.35 -0.42 -5.09
N LEU A 16 -7.35 -0.54 -4.21
CA LEU A 16 -6.59 -1.77 -4.03
C LEU A 16 -7.46 -2.85 -3.38
N ALA A 17 -7.55 -4.02 -4.01
CA ALA A 17 -8.40 -5.12 -3.58
C ALA A 17 -7.64 -6.45 -3.52
N ASP A 18 -8.02 -7.32 -2.57
CA ASP A 18 -7.72 -8.77 -2.62
C ASP A 18 -8.83 -9.46 -3.43
N VAL A 19 -8.51 -9.87 -4.66
CA VAL A 19 -9.41 -10.67 -5.52
C VAL A 19 -8.85 -12.07 -5.61
N ASN A 20 -9.45 -12.99 -4.85
CA ASN A 20 -9.07 -14.41 -4.83
C ASN A 20 -7.58 -14.66 -4.54
N GLY A 21 -6.96 -13.85 -3.68
CA GLY A 21 -5.53 -13.94 -3.33
C GLY A 21 -4.59 -13.15 -4.24
N THR A 22 -5.12 -12.49 -5.27
CA THR A 22 -4.37 -11.59 -6.15
C THR A 22 -4.67 -10.14 -5.79
N VAL A 23 -3.63 -9.32 -5.70
CA VAL A 23 -3.79 -7.89 -5.42
C VAL A 23 -3.94 -7.14 -6.74
N VAL A 24 -5.07 -6.44 -6.89
CA VAL A 24 -5.43 -5.69 -8.11
C VAL A 24 -6.06 -4.34 -7.76
N LEU A 25 -6.22 -3.46 -8.76
CA LEU A 25 -7.10 -2.32 -8.70
C LEU A 25 -8.46 -2.76 -9.24
N ALA A 26 -9.50 -2.55 -8.44
CA ALA A 26 -10.89 -2.78 -8.83
C ALA A 26 -11.69 -1.49 -8.68
N ASP A 27 -12.86 -1.43 -9.32
CA ASP A 27 -13.80 -0.33 -9.09
C ASP A 27 -14.13 -0.23 -7.60
N THR A 28 -14.13 1.00 -7.10
CA THR A 28 -14.28 1.26 -5.67
C THR A 28 -15.68 0.89 -5.21
N ASP A 29 -15.74 -0.08 -4.31
CA ASP A 29 -16.92 -0.48 -3.57
C ASP A 29 -16.63 -0.23 -2.09
N ARG A 30 -17.38 0.70 -1.50
CA ARG A 30 -17.19 1.15 -0.11
C ARG A 30 -17.65 0.12 0.92
N GLU A 31 -18.47 -0.84 0.52
CA GLU A 31 -18.97 -1.90 1.39
C GLU A 31 -18.11 -3.17 1.30
N ASN A 32 -17.30 -3.28 0.24
CA ASN A 32 -16.44 -4.42 0.01
C ASN A 32 -15.21 -4.42 0.94
N LEU A 33 -15.26 -5.28 1.97
CA LEU A 33 -14.16 -5.44 2.93
C LEU A 33 -12.85 -5.94 2.32
N TYR A 34 -12.88 -6.55 1.12
CA TYR A 34 -11.66 -6.94 0.41
C TYR A 34 -10.90 -5.72 -0.15
N GLN A 35 -11.53 -4.56 -0.22
CA GLN A 35 -10.92 -3.26 -0.57
C GLN A 35 -10.46 -2.47 0.66
N HIS A 36 -10.71 -2.99 1.88
CA HIS A 36 -10.36 -2.34 3.13
C HIS A 36 -9.05 -2.89 3.68
N TRP A 37 -8.20 -1.98 4.14
CA TRP A 37 -6.87 -2.30 4.66
C TRP A 37 -6.66 -1.68 6.04
N ARG A 38 -5.90 -2.34 6.88
CA ARG A 38 -5.38 -1.78 8.14
C ARG A 38 -3.91 -1.50 7.99
N LYS A 39 -3.52 -0.28 8.36
CA LYS A 39 -2.12 0.10 8.55
C LYS A 39 -1.70 -0.28 9.96
N VAL A 40 -0.79 -1.23 10.07
CA VAL A 40 -0.23 -1.68 11.36
C VAL A 40 1.20 -1.17 11.47
N GLN A 41 1.42 -0.20 12.36
CA GLN A 41 2.76 0.36 12.59
C GLN A 41 3.71 -0.71 13.13
N THR A 42 4.99 -0.60 12.77
CA THR A 42 6.07 -1.46 13.26
C THR A 42 7.12 -0.65 13.98
N ASP A 43 8.01 -1.33 14.69
CA ASP A 43 9.24 -0.79 15.28
C ASP A 43 10.40 -0.71 14.27
N VAL A 44 10.21 -1.23 13.06
CA VAL A 44 11.21 -1.19 11.99
C VAL A 44 11.17 0.15 11.27
N GLN A 45 12.35 0.67 10.94
CA GLN A 45 12.52 1.88 10.15
C GLN A 45 13.33 1.57 8.88
N ASP A 46 13.17 2.39 7.85
CA ASP A 46 14.07 2.34 6.69
C ASP A 46 15.44 2.99 6.99
N THR A 47 16.29 3.04 5.96
CA THR A 47 17.62 3.66 6.02
C THR A 47 17.58 5.18 6.25
N GLU A 48 16.44 5.84 6.02
CA GLU A 48 16.23 7.27 6.26
C GLU A 48 15.54 7.55 7.61
N GLY A 49 15.30 6.52 8.43
CA GLY A 49 14.64 6.62 9.74
C GLY A 49 13.11 6.75 9.68
N ARG A 50 12.47 6.47 8.53
CA ARG A 50 11.01 6.53 8.40
C ARG A 50 10.36 5.28 9.00
N PRO A 51 9.26 5.43 9.75
CA PRO A 51 8.60 4.29 10.38
C PRO A 51 7.91 3.40 9.35
N GLY A 52 8.23 2.11 9.40
CA GLY A 52 7.61 1.07 8.60
C GLY A 52 6.26 0.63 9.14
N PHE A 53 5.39 0.15 8.25
CA PHE A 53 4.08 -0.39 8.57
C PHE A 53 3.74 -1.60 7.69
N ALA A 54 2.90 -2.49 8.20
CA ALA A 54 2.27 -3.53 7.39
C ALA A 54 0.89 -3.10 6.90
N LEU A 55 0.51 -3.58 5.72
CA LEU A 55 -0.83 -3.47 5.19
C LEU A 55 -1.54 -4.82 5.33
N VAL A 56 -2.62 -4.83 6.10
CA VAL A 56 -3.41 -6.05 6.39
C VAL A 56 -4.78 -5.91 5.76
N ASN A 57 -5.17 -6.84 4.89
CA ASN A 57 -6.51 -6.84 4.31
C ASN A 57 -7.56 -7.15 5.40
N GLU A 58 -8.65 -6.38 5.44
CA GLU A 58 -9.66 -6.52 6.48
C GLU A 58 -10.47 -7.81 6.35
N ALA A 59 -10.87 -8.18 5.14
CA ALA A 59 -11.65 -9.39 4.89
C ALA A 59 -10.84 -10.67 5.16
N THR A 60 -9.57 -10.71 4.71
CA THR A 60 -8.80 -11.97 4.72
C THR A 60 -7.77 -12.08 5.84
N GLY A 61 -7.42 -10.97 6.49
CA GLY A 61 -6.34 -10.88 7.46
C GLY A 61 -4.94 -11.10 6.86
N LYS A 62 -4.83 -11.19 5.52
CA LYS A 62 -3.55 -11.39 4.83
C LYS A 62 -2.75 -10.09 4.83
N LYS A 63 -1.44 -10.21 4.98
CA LYS A 63 -0.49 -9.09 4.89
C LYS A 63 -0.01 -8.95 3.45
N LEU A 64 0.13 -7.71 2.99
CA LEU A 64 0.77 -7.39 1.72
C LEU A 64 2.28 -7.61 1.83
N LYS A 65 2.83 -8.41 0.93
CA LYS A 65 4.24 -8.79 0.88
C LYS A 65 4.89 -8.30 -0.40
N HIS A 66 6.14 -7.85 -0.29
CA HIS A 66 7.02 -7.50 -1.40
C HIS A 66 7.09 -8.66 -2.40
N SER A 67 7.30 -8.30 -3.66
CA SER A 67 7.66 -9.28 -4.68
C SER A 67 9.11 -9.75 -4.49
N PHE A 68 9.52 -10.82 -5.18
CA PHE A 68 10.92 -11.30 -5.19
C PHE A 68 11.85 -10.47 -6.09
N GLY A 69 11.38 -9.35 -6.65
CA GLY A 69 12.16 -8.48 -7.52
C GLY A 69 11.28 -7.67 -8.50
N HIS A 70 11.93 -6.78 -9.25
CA HIS A 70 11.29 -5.93 -10.26
C HIS A 70 10.48 -6.76 -11.26
N GLY A 71 9.25 -6.32 -11.58
CA GLY A 71 8.37 -6.98 -12.54
C GLY A 71 7.66 -8.24 -12.05
N TYR A 72 7.80 -8.60 -10.77
CA TYR A 72 6.97 -9.63 -10.13
C TYR A 72 5.81 -9.02 -9.35
N PRO A 73 4.65 -9.70 -9.31
CA PRO A 73 3.52 -9.19 -8.54
C PRO A 73 3.78 -9.26 -7.04
N VAL A 74 3.23 -8.29 -6.31
CA VAL A 74 3.12 -8.36 -4.85
C VAL A 74 2.26 -9.55 -4.46
N ARG A 75 2.45 -10.03 -3.23
CA ARG A 75 1.76 -11.23 -2.75
C ARG A 75 0.97 -10.94 -1.49
N LEU A 76 -0.01 -11.80 -1.22
CA LEU A 76 -0.73 -11.81 0.04
C LEU A 76 -0.35 -13.04 0.85
N LEU A 77 0.06 -12.83 2.09
CA LEU A 77 0.50 -13.90 2.97
C LEU A 77 -0.31 -13.91 4.27
N ARG A 78 -0.86 -15.07 4.63
CA ARG A 78 -1.28 -15.36 6.00
C ARG A 78 -0.07 -15.87 6.75
N THR A 79 0.38 -15.11 7.74
CA THR A 79 1.50 -15.52 8.60
C THR A 79 1.33 -15.01 10.02
N ASN A 80 1.65 -15.87 10.97
CA ASN A 80 1.73 -15.57 12.41
C ASN A 80 3.10 -14.99 12.80
N GLN A 81 4.03 -14.93 11.84
CA GLN A 81 5.36 -14.37 12.06
C GLN A 81 5.28 -12.90 12.45
N GLN A 82 6.15 -12.47 13.37
CA GLN A 82 6.23 -11.07 13.78
C GLN A 82 6.75 -10.26 12.59
N LEU A 83 6.23 -9.06 12.39
CA LEU A 83 6.59 -8.23 11.22
C LEU A 83 8.09 -7.98 11.14
N LYS A 84 8.75 -7.74 12.28
CA LYS A 84 10.21 -7.55 12.37
C LYS A 84 11.04 -8.73 11.85
N GLU A 85 10.48 -9.93 11.83
CA GLU A 85 11.18 -11.13 11.38
C GLU A 85 11.09 -11.32 9.85
N ASP A 86 10.20 -10.57 9.17
CA ASP A 86 10.06 -10.59 7.73
C ASP A 86 9.89 -9.15 7.17
N PRO A 87 11.00 -8.44 6.90
CA PRO A 87 10.97 -7.08 6.34
C PRO A 87 10.22 -6.98 5.01
N SER A 88 10.02 -8.11 4.31
CA SER A 88 9.22 -8.11 3.07
C SER A 88 7.72 -7.85 3.30
N LEU A 89 7.26 -7.82 4.55
CA LEU A 89 5.88 -7.47 4.92
C LEU A 89 5.75 -5.99 5.32
N ILE A 90 6.84 -5.22 5.29
CA ILE A 90 6.91 -3.88 5.86
C ILE A 90 7.14 -2.86 4.74
N TRP A 91 6.22 -1.92 4.68
CA TRP A 91 6.17 -0.84 3.71
C TRP A 91 6.44 0.49 4.41
N VAL A 92 6.88 1.48 3.63
CA VAL A 92 7.12 2.85 4.10
C VAL A 92 6.35 3.83 3.24
N ALA A 93 5.82 4.87 3.87
CA ALA A 93 5.18 5.98 3.18
C ALA A 93 6.29 6.93 2.75
N ASN A 94 6.50 7.05 1.45
CA ASN A 94 7.57 7.85 0.89
C ASN A 94 6.98 9.16 0.34
N ALA A 95 7.25 10.25 1.07
CA ALA A 95 6.83 11.59 0.70
C ALA A 95 7.55 12.14 -0.55
N ARG A 96 8.66 11.55 -1.00
CA ARG A 96 9.34 11.98 -2.24
C ARG A 96 8.51 11.73 -3.49
N TYR A 97 7.53 10.82 -3.42
CA TYR A 97 6.56 10.58 -4.48
C TYR A 97 5.25 11.36 -4.28
N SER A 98 5.17 12.18 -3.22
CA SER A 98 4.15 13.20 -3.09
C SER A 98 4.55 14.35 -4.01
N THR A 99 3.89 14.50 -5.16
CA THR A 99 4.00 15.78 -5.88
C THR A 99 2.98 16.74 -5.30
N ASP A 100 3.40 17.99 -5.13
CA ASP A 100 2.61 19.14 -4.66
C ASP A 100 1.51 19.56 -5.66
N ASP A 101 0.98 18.62 -6.46
CA ASP A 101 -0.16 18.89 -7.34
C ASP A 101 -1.44 18.90 -6.49
N ASP A 102 -1.61 20.05 -5.82
CA ASP A 102 -2.85 20.63 -5.37
C ASP A 102 -3.80 20.68 -6.58
N ASP A 103 -4.65 19.66 -6.72
CA ASP A 103 -5.74 19.63 -7.70
C ASP A 103 -6.78 20.69 -7.30
N GLY A 104 -6.48 21.96 -7.59
CA GLY A 104 -7.42 23.05 -7.84
C GLY A 104 -8.65 23.19 -6.94
N GLY A 105 -8.55 22.94 -5.63
CA GLY A 105 -9.72 22.77 -4.76
C GLY A 105 -9.61 23.44 -3.39
N GLY A 106 -9.40 24.76 -3.37
CA GLY A 106 -9.77 25.69 -2.29
C GLY A 106 -9.73 25.24 -0.82
N GLY A 107 -8.69 25.67 -0.11
CA GLY A 107 -8.82 26.22 1.24
C GLY A 107 -8.79 25.24 2.42
N GLY A 108 -7.73 25.36 3.23
CA GLY A 108 -7.79 25.05 4.67
C GLY A 108 -6.95 23.85 5.12
N GLY A 109 -5.74 24.15 5.60
CA GLY A 109 -4.92 23.37 6.53
C GLY A 109 -5.26 21.89 6.76
N GLY A 110 -4.57 21.01 6.04
CA GLY A 110 -4.46 19.59 6.37
C GLY A 110 -3.67 18.89 5.27
N GLY A 111 -2.52 18.30 5.60
CA GLY A 111 -1.62 17.64 4.65
C GLY A 111 -2.24 16.42 3.97
N GLY A 112 -3.09 16.67 2.97
CA GLY A 112 -3.83 15.69 2.19
C GLY A 112 -3.18 15.41 0.84
N GLY A 113 -1.92 14.97 0.86
CA GLY A 113 -1.21 14.53 -0.34
C GLY A 113 -1.36 13.02 -0.58
N PHE A 114 -1.32 12.59 -1.83
CA PHE A 114 -1.03 11.19 -2.16
C PHE A 114 0.41 10.87 -1.74
N HIS A 115 0.61 9.77 -1.03
CA HIS A 115 1.93 9.31 -0.64
C HIS A 115 2.26 8.03 -1.40
N GLY A 116 3.48 7.94 -1.94
CA GLY A 116 3.99 6.68 -2.48
C GLY A 116 4.15 5.65 -1.36
N VAL A 117 3.95 4.38 -1.67
CA VAL A 117 4.22 3.27 -0.75
C VAL A 117 5.34 2.43 -1.33
N CYS A 118 6.44 2.33 -0.61
CA CYS A 118 7.68 1.67 -1.05
C CYS A 118 8.08 0.58 -0.06
N MET A 119 8.97 -0.31 -0.48
CA MET A 119 9.54 -1.33 0.40
C MET A 119 10.41 -0.69 1.49
N VAL A 120 10.34 -1.19 2.74
CA VAL A 120 11.19 -0.67 3.84
C VAL A 120 12.68 -0.83 3.57
N ASN A 121 13.06 -1.85 2.79
CA ASN A 121 14.44 -2.20 2.48
C ASN A 121 14.91 -1.75 1.09
N ASN A 122 14.01 -1.20 0.26
CA ASN A 122 14.36 -0.60 -1.00
C ASN A 122 13.36 0.51 -1.36
N LEU A 123 13.77 1.75 -1.14
CA LEU A 123 12.93 2.94 -1.27
C LEU A 123 12.67 3.35 -2.71
N GLU A 124 13.45 2.79 -3.65
CA GLU A 124 13.24 2.96 -5.09
C GLU A 124 12.14 2.03 -5.61
N MET A 125 11.84 0.95 -4.88
CA MET A 125 10.85 -0.05 -5.26
C MET A 125 9.50 0.24 -4.61
N GLY A 126 8.62 0.86 -5.38
CA GLY A 126 7.20 1.06 -5.06
C GLY A 126 6.34 -0.07 -5.61
N PHE A 127 5.08 -0.13 -5.20
CA PHE A 127 4.11 -0.89 -5.98
C PHE A 127 3.40 0.06 -6.96
N ASP A 128 3.38 -0.32 -8.24
CA ASP A 128 2.69 0.38 -9.31
C ASP A 128 1.83 -0.61 -10.10
N ILE A 129 0.71 -0.12 -10.62
CA ILE A 129 -0.36 -0.96 -11.14
C ILE A 129 -0.93 -0.42 -12.43
N HIS A 130 -1.04 -1.34 -13.40
CA HIS A 130 -1.87 -1.22 -14.57
C HIS A 130 -3.26 -1.84 -14.32
N TYR A 131 -4.33 -1.15 -14.76
CA TYR A 131 -5.72 -1.57 -14.55
C TYR A 131 -5.94 -3.05 -14.91
N ASN A 132 -6.66 -3.77 -14.04
CA ASN A 132 -6.98 -5.20 -14.18
C ASN A 132 -5.76 -6.14 -14.36
N SER A 133 -4.58 -5.69 -13.97
CA SER A 133 -3.37 -6.51 -13.88
C SER A 133 -2.98 -6.69 -12.42
N PRO A 134 -2.26 -7.77 -12.08
CA PRO A 134 -1.63 -7.90 -10.77
C PRO A 134 -0.81 -6.65 -10.43
N LEU A 135 -0.81 -6.25 -9.16
CA LEU A 135 0.03 -5.16 -8.68
C LEU A 135 1.50 -5.59 -8.72
N HIS A 136 2.35 -4.86 -9.45
CA HIS A 136 3.77 -5.17 -9.61
C HIS A 136 4.64 -4.22 -8.79
N VAL A 137 5.86 -4.64 -8.53
CA VAL A 137 6.89 -3.79 -7.96
C VAL A 137 7.75 -3.23 -9.08
N HIS A 138 7.92 -1.91 -9.08
CA HIS A 138 8.78 -1.16 -9.98
C HIS A 138 9.72 -0.25 -9.20
#